data_AF-A0A843UJS1-F1
#
_entry.id   AF-A0A843UJS1-F1
#
_cell.length_a   1.000
_cell.length_b   1.000
_cell.length_c   1.000
_cell.angle_alpha   90.00
_cell.angle_beta   90.00
_cell.angle_gamma   90.00
#
_symmetry.space_group_name_H-M   'P 1'
#
loop_
_entity.id
_entity.type
_entity.pdbx_description
1 polymer ?
#
loop_
_entity_poly.entity_id
_entity_poly.type
_entity_poly.pdbx_seq_one_letter_code
_entity_poly.pdbx_strand_id
1 'polypeptide(L)' 'MFSALDIIYYGGVISEFDSHSKKHTILKEDGEYEVLDLSVEDWELLKSRSVWFCGLSDWCS' A
#
# COMPACT_ATOMS: atom_id res chain seq x y z
N MET A 1 -23.92 -13.14 21.19
CA MET A 1 -24.02 -12.29 20.00
C MET A 1 -22.65 -11.66 19.79
N PHE A 2 -21.73 -12.41 19.17
CA PHE A 2 -20.44 -11.89 18.75
C PHE A 2 -20.64 -11.44 17.30
N SER A 3 -20.96 -10.16 17.13
CA SER A 3 -21.04 -9.54 15.81
C SER A 3 -19.71 -9.70 15.09
N ALA A 4 -19.81 -9.91 13.78
CA ALA A 4 -18.74 -10.17 12.82
C ALA A 4 -17.39 -9.55 13.19
N LEU A 5 -16.33 -10.35 13.10
CA LEU A 5 -14.96 -9.90 13.04
C LEU A 5 -14.88 -8.75 12.03
N ASP A 6 -14.74 -7.52 12.51
CA ASP A 6 -14.39 -6.39 11.67
C ASP A 6 -13.05 -6.73 11.02
N ILE A 7 -13.07 -7.12 9.74
CA ILE A 7 -11.85 -7.30 8.96
C ILE A 7 -11.33 -5.89 8.69
N ILE A 8 -10.40 -5.45 9.51
CA ILE A 8 -9.76 -4.14 9.38
C ILE A 8 -8.66 -4.28 8.33
N TYR A 9 -8.88 -3.70 7.16
CA TYR A 9 -7.83 -3.55 6.15
C TYR A 9 -6.99 -2.33 6.48
N TYR A 10 -5.66 -2.48 6.45
CA TYR A 10 -4.72 -1.38 6.64
C TYR A 10 -4.12 -0.99 5.29
N GLY A 11 -4.05 0.31 5.02
CA GLY A 11 -3.42 0.85 3.82
C GLY A 11 -1.90 0.93 3.97
N GLY A 12 -1.18 0.78 2.87
CA GLY A 12 0.27 0.91 2.85
C GLY A 12 0.84 0.98 1.44
N VAL A 13 2.13 1.30 1.34
CA VAL A 13 2.86 1.38 0.07
C VAL A 13 3.84 0.22 -0.02
N ILE A 14 3.81 -0.54 -1.12
CA ILE A 14 4.81 -1.57 -1.40
C ILE A 14 6.14 -0.85 -1.71
N SER A 15 7.11 -0.99 -0.81
CA SER A 15 8.43 -0.37 -0.93
C SER A 15 9.42 -1.27 -1.68
N GLU A 16 9.38 -2.57 -1.43
CA GLU A 16 10.33 -3.54 -1.99
C GLU A 16 9.67 -4.92 -2.16
N PHE A 17 10.18 -5.69 -3.11
CA PHE A 17 9.80 -7.09 -3.32
C PHE A 17 11.05 -7.98 -3.29
N ASP A 18 11.09 -8.91 -2.34
CA ASP A 18 12.15 -9.91 -2.25
C ASP A 18 11.71 -11.17 -3.02
N SER A 19 12.33 -11.39 -4.19
CA SER A 19 11.98 -12.52 -5.07
C SER A 19 12.42 -13.88 -4.54
N HIS A 20 13.34 -13.93 -3.58
CA HIS A 20 13.85 -15.18 -2.98
C HIS A 20 12.84 -15.77 -2.00
N SER A 21 12.33 -14.94 -1.11
CA SER A 21 11.33 -15.26 -0.09
C SER A 21 9.89 -15.04 -0.57
N LYS A 22 9.73 -14.39 -1.73
CA LYS A 22 8.44 -13.94 -2.31
C LYS A 22 7.65 -12.99 -1.42
N LYS A 23 8.35 -12.28 -0.52
CA LYS A 23 7.72 -11.34 0.41
C LYS A 23 7.82 -9.90 -0.11
N HIS A 24 6.83 -9.10 0.27
CA HIS A 24 6.74 -7.69 -0.03
C HIS A 24 6.96 -6.90 1.25
N THR A 25 7.79 -5.87 1.17
CA THR A 25 7.97 -4.92 2.25
C THR A 25 6.98 -3.79 2.05
N ILE A 26 6.08 -3.62 3.01
CA ILE A 26 5.03 -2.60 3.03
C ILE A 26 5.43 -1.51 4.02
N LEU A 27 5.42 -0.26 3.56
CA LEU A 27 5.50 0.91 4.43
C LEU A 27 4.07 1.32 4.82
N LYS A 28 3.77 1.21 6.11
CA LYS A 28 2.50 1.65 6.69
C LYS A 28 2.47 3.18 6.82
N GLU A 29 1.28 3.75 6.97
CA GLU A 29 1.11 5.20 7.18
C GLU A 29 1.82 5.70 8.45
N ASP A 30 1.95 4.84 9.46
CA ASP A 30 2.67 5.12 10.70
C ASP A 30 4.20 5.19 10.54
N GLY A 31 4.72 4.93 9.33
CA GLY A 31 6.15 4.94 9.02
C GLY A 31 6.89 3.64 9.37
N GLU A 32 6.17 2.63 9.84
CA GLU A 32 6.72 1.30 10.10
C GLU A 32 6.76 0.44 8.82
N TYR A 33 7.83 -0.35 8.70
CA TYR A 33 8.00 -1.32 7.63
C TYR A 33 7.57 -2.71 8.10
N GLU A 34 6.79 -3.38 7.29
CA GLU A 34 6.31 -4.73 7.56
C GLU A 34 6.55 -5.64 6.35
N VAL A 35 6.98 -6.87 6.60
CA VAL A 35 7.33 -7.82 5.53
C VAL A 35 6.27 -8.91 5.47
N LEU A 36 5.45 -8.89 4.42
CA LEU A 36 4.26 -9.72 4.27
C LEU A 36 4.26 -10.47 2.94
N ASP A 37 3.62 -11.64 2.89
CA ASP A 37 3.42 -12.39 1.65
C ASP A 37 2.05 -12.05 1.06
N LEU A 38 2.02 -11.09 0.14
CA LEU A 38 0.81 -10.69 -0.59
C LEU A 38 0.26 -11.80 -1.50
N SER A 39 0.93 -12.94 -1.69
CA SER A 39 0.33 -14.04 -2.46
C SER A 39 -0.67 -14.87 -1.66
N VAL A 40 -0.61 -14.79 -0.32
CA VAL A 40 -1.44 -15.56 0.60
C VAL A 40 -2.55 -14.69 1.23
N GLU A 41 -2.24 -13.43 1.50
CA GLU A 41 -3.18 -12.49 2.14
C GLU A 41 -4.21 -11.93 1.12
N ASP A 42 -5.37 -11.52 1.61
CA ASP A 42 -6.36 -10.76 0.83
C ASP A 42 -5.97 -9.28 0.78
N TRP A 43 -5.76 -8.74 -0.43
CA TRP A 43 -5.41 -7.33 -0.65
C TRP A 43 -6.02 -6.81 -1.94
N GLU A 44 -6.19 -5.49 -2.00
CA GLU A 44 -6.66 -4.80 -3.20
C GLU A 44 -5.68 -3.70 -3.60
N LEU A 45 -5.38 -3.60 -4.90
CA LEU A 45 -4.68 -2.44 -5.44
C LEU A 45 -5.62 -1.23 -5.37
N LEU A 46 -5.31 -0.33 -4.45
CA LEU A 46 -5.86 1.02 -4.49
C LEU A 46 -5.32 1.71 -5.73
N LYS A 47 -6.11 1.70 -6.82
CA LYS A 47 -5.81 2.51 -8.00
C LYS A 47 -5.75 3.96 -7.55
N SER A 48 -4.54 4.52 -7.51
CA SER A 48 -4.38 5.97 -7.47
C SER A 48 -5.09 6.51 -8.71
N ARG A 49 -6.28 7.07 -8.51
CA ARG A 49 -6.88 7.97 -9.48
C ARG A 49 -5.82 9.06 -9.59
N SER A 50 -5.10 9.11 -10.70
CA SER A 50 -4.09 10.12 -10.97
C SER A 50 -4.74 11.49 -10.83
N VAL A 51 -4.78 12.03 -9.61
CA VAL A 51 -4.97 13.44 -9.39
C VAL A 51 -3.61 14.01 -9.75
N TRP A 52 -3.43 14.20 -11.06
CA TRP A 52 -2.53 15.22 -11.54
C TRP A 52 -2.95 16.47 -10.77
N PHE A 53 -2.17 16.86 -9.78
CA PHE A 53 -2.23 18.22 -9.27
C PHE A 53 -1.79 19.10 -10.44
N CYS A 54 -2.75 19.43 -11.31
CA CYS A 54 -2.67 20.64 -12.10
C CYS A 54 -2.68 21.79 -11.10
N GLY A 55 -1.49 22.29 -10.76
CA GLY A 55 -1.37 23.60 -10.12
C GLY A 55 -0.15 23.76 -9.24
N LEU A 56 0.78 24.60 -9.72
CA LEU A 56 1.86 25.31 -9.02
C LEU A 56 3.16 24.50 -8.91
N SER A 57 4.24 24.83 -9.63
CA SER A 57 4.61 26.07 -10.33
C SER A 57 5.72 25.77 -11.35
N ASP A 58 5.56 26.31 -12.55
CA ASP A 58 6.62 26.80 -13.45
C ASP A 58 7.93 26.02 -13.52
N TRP A 59 8.04 25.14 -14.51
CA TRP A 59 9.24 25.19 -15.36
C TRP A 59 8.85 25.17 -16.83
N CYS A 60 8.96 26.36 -17.41
CA CYS A 60 8.94 26.62 -18.83
C CYS A 60 10.38 26.48 -19.35
N SER A 61 10.61 25.60 -20.31
CA SER A 61 11.58 25.62 -21.43
C SER A 61 11.89 24.19 -21.87
#